data_AF-A0A7Y8TFY2-F1
#
_entry.id   AF-A0A7Y8TFY2-F1
#
_cell.length_a   1.000
_cell.length_b   1.000
_cell.length_c   1.000
_cell.angle_alpha   90.00
_cell.angle_beta   90.00
_cell.angle_gamma   90.00
#
_symmetry.space_group_name_H-M   'P 1'
#
loop_
_entity.id
_entity.type
_entity.pdbx_description
1 polymer ?
#
loop_
_entity_poly.entity_id
_entity_poly.type
_entity_poly.pdbx_seq_one_letter_code
_entity_poly.pdbx_strand_id
1 'polypeptide(L)' 'MEKETIFKLNKSFEESAYEQEGVEYWLARELQALLGYADWRNFLNAVEKAKESCKIIGELVSDHFVEVSKIIPVT' A
#
# COMPACT_ATOMS: atom_id res chain seq x y z
N MET A 1 8.60 7.25 19.60
CA MET A 1 8.11 7.96 18.40
C MET A 1 7.25 9.11 18.88
N GLU A 2 7.52 10.33 18.42
CA GLU A 2 6.79 11.52 18.89
C GLU A 2 5.35 11.51 18.36
N LYS A 3 4.37 11.91 19.18
CA LYS A 3 2.93 11.88 18.81
C LYS A 3 2.65 12.68 17.52
N GLU A 4 3.39 13.77 17.33
CA GLU A 4 3.28 14.61 16.14
C GLU A 4 3.69 13.86 14.86
N THR A 5 4.73 13.03 14.93
CA THR A 5 5.16 12.19 13.80
C THR A 5 4.07 11.18 13.42
N ILE A 6 3.45 10.54 14.41
CA ILE A 6 2.36 9.58 14.16
C ILE A 6 1.19 10.26 13.46
N PHE A 7 0.80 11.44 13.96
CA PHE A 7 -0.29 12.21 13.38
C PHE A 7 0.01 12.61 11.92
N LYS A 8 1.23 13.09 11.64
CA LYS A 8 1.65 13.45 10.28
C LYS A 8 1.63 12.25 9.33
N LEU A 9 2.20 11.11 9.76
CA LEU A 9 2.25 9.90 8.93
C LEU A 9 0.85 9.35 8.64
N ASN A 10 -0.03 9.28 9.65
CA ASN A 10 -1.41 8.87 9.44
C ASN A 10 -2.12 9.81 8.48
N LYS A 11 -1.99 11.13 8.67
CA LYS A 11 -2.62 12.10 7.78
C LYS A 11 -2.18 11.91 6.32
N SER A 12 -0.87 11.78 6.07
CA SER A 12 -0.37 11.57 4.71
C SER A 12 -0.77 10.22 4.12
N PHE A 13 -0.98 9.20 4.95
CA PHE A 13 -1.52 7.91 4.52
C PHE A 13 -2.97 8.04 4.04
N GLU A 14 -3.85 8.65 4.84
CA GLU A 14 -5.24 8.88 4.47
C GLU A 14 -5.35 9.75 3.20
N GLU A 15 -4.54 10.81 3.09
CA GLU A 15 -4.52 11.70 1.92
C GLU A 15 -4.00 11.04 0.64
N SER A 16 -3.37 9.86 0.72
CA SER A 16 -2.89 9.10 -0.44
C SER A 16 -3.91 8.10 -1.00
N ALA A 17 -5.09 8.01 -0.38
CA ALA A 17 -6.17 7.16 -0.85
C ALA A 17 -6.75 7.68 -2.17
N TYR A 18 -7.05 6.75 -3.07
CA TYR A 18 -7.91 6.96 -4.22
C TYR A 18 -9.27 6.38 -3.93
N GLU A 19 -10.30 6.89 -4.60
CA GLU A 19 -11.66 6.36 -4.50
C GLU A 19 -12.10 5.86 -5.88
N GLN A 20 -12.65 4.65 -5.92
CA GLN A 20 -13.35 4.12 -7.07
C GLN A 20 -14.65 3.46 -6.62
N GLU A 21 -15.78 3.93 -7.16
CA GLU A 21 -17.12 3.40 -6.84
C GLU A 21 -17.43 3.39 -5.33
N GLY A 22 -16.94 4.38 -4.59
CA GLY A 22 -17.12 4.48 -3.14
C GLY A 22 -16.23 3.54 -2.33
N VAL A 23 -15.27 2.87 -2.96
CA VAL A 23 -14.26 2.04 -2.31
C VAL A 23 -12.91 2.74 -2.37
N GLU A 24 -12.30 2.93 -1.21
CA GLU A 24 -10.96 3.48 -1.10
C GLU A 24 -9.90 2.42 -1.44
N TYR A 25 -8.88 2.83 -2.18
CA TYR A 25 -7.74 1.99 -2.52
C TYR A 25 -6.44 2.80 -2.54
N TRP A 26 -5.33 2.09 -2.33
CA TRP A 26 -4.00 2.69 -2.34
C TRP A 26 -3.13 2.06 -3.42
N LEU A 27 -2.32 2.89 -4.06
CA LEU A 27 -1.33 2.42 -5.01
C LEU A 27 -0.06 1.98 -4.28
N ALA A 28 0.31 0.70 -4.42
CA ALA A 28 1.46 0.13 -3.72
C ALA A 28 2.78 0.88 -3.97
N ARG A 29 2.97 1.46 -5.17
CA ARG A 29 4.16 2.28 -5.48
C ARG A 29 4.19 3.60 -4.71
N GLU A 30 3.04 4.20 -4.45
CA GLU A 30 2.95 5.45 -3.68
C GLU A 30 3.13 5.16 -2.19
N LEU A 31 2.53 4.06 -1.71
CA LEU A 31 2.75 3.58 -0.35
C LEU A 31 4.22 3.24 -0.08
N GLN A 32 4.94 2.65 -1.04
CA GLN A 32 6.37 2.42 -0.91
C GLN A 32 7.11 3.71 -0.54
N ALA A 33 6.90 4.77 -1.33
CA ALA A 33 7.55 6.06 -1.12
C ALA A 33 7.11 6.71 0.19
N LEU A 34 5.81 6.68 0.48
CA LEU A 34 5.22 7.27 1.68
C LEU A 34 5.76 6.62 2.96
N LEU A 35 5.92 5.30 2.96
CA LEU A 35 6.41 4.52 4.10
C LEU A 35 7.95 4.49 4.17
N GLY A 36 8.65 5.23 3.30
CA GLY A 36 10.10 5.40 3.36
C GLY A 36 10.92 4.22 2.82
N TYR A 37 10.32 3.35 2.00
CA TYR A 37 11.05 2.27 1.35
C TYR A 37 11.78 2.78 0.10
N ALA A 38 13.11 2.79 0.13
CA ALA A 38 13.92 3.21 -1.02
C ALA A 38 13.89 2.21 -2.18
N ASP A 39 13.83 0.90 -1.89
CA ASP A 39 13.83 -0.18 -2.89
C ASP A 39 12.50 -0.94 -2.87
N TRP A 40 11.89 -1.08 -4.04
CA TRP A 40 10.65 -1.85 -4.25
C TRP A 40 10.79 -3.30 -3.78
N ARG A 41 11.95 -3.94 -3.93
CA ARG A 41 12.20 -5.33 -3.49
C ARG A 41 12.02 -5.48 -1.99
N ASN A 42 12.40 -4.47 -1.22
CA ASN A 42 12.22 -4.48 0.23
C ASN A 42 10.75 -4.28 0.60
N PHE A 43 10.03 -3.45 -0.15
CA PHE A 43 8.60 -3.22 0.07
C PHE A 43 7.74 -4.41 -0.35
N LEU A 44 8.15 -5.17 -1.38
CA LEU A 44 7.48 -6.42 -1.76
C LEU A 44 7.32 -7.38 -0.57
N ASN A 45 8.31 -7.47 0.32
CA ASN A 45 8.20 -8.30 1.51
C ASN A 45 7.05 -7.86 2.45
N ALA A 46 6.77 -6.55 2.54
CA ALA A 46 5.65 -6.04 3.31
C ALA A 46 4.31 -6.37 2.62
N VAL A 47 4.26 -6.24 1.29
CA VAL A 47 3.09 -6.61 0.48
C VAL A 47 2.78 -8.10 0.62
N GLU A 48 3.78 -8.99 0.53
CA GLU A 48 3.57 -10.43 0.65
C GLU A 48 3.07 -10.83 2.05
N LYS A 49 3.55 -10.18 3.12
CA LYS A 49 3.00 -10.38 4.47
C LYS A 49 1.55 -9.93 4.59
N ALA A 50 1.17 -8.84 3.92
CA ALA A 50 -0.21 -8.38 3.90
C ALA A 50 -1.12 -9.40 3.17
N LYS A 51 -0.67 -9.93 2.02
CA LYS A 51 -1.37 -11.01 1.31
C LYS A 51 -1.49 -12.29 2.15
N GLU A 52 -0.44 -12.66 2.88
CA GLU A 52 -0.47 -13.80 3.79
C GLU A 52 -1.50 -13.59 4.91
N SER A 53 -1.60 -12.36 5.43
CA SER A 53 -2.61 -11.99 6.43
C SER A 53 -4.04 -12.18 5.92
N CYS A 54 -4.33 -11.80 4.66
CA CYS A 54 -5.62 -12.09 4.02
C CYS A 54 -5.93 -13.59 4.03
N LYS A 55 -4.96 -14.44 3.67
CA LYS A 55 -5.13 -15.90 3.67
C LYS A 55 -5.40 -16.45 5.07
N ILE A 56 -4.71 -15.93 6.08
CA ILE A 56 -4.86 -16.37 7.48
C ILE A 56 -6.29 -16.11 7.98
N ILE A 57 -6.90 -14.99 7.58
CA ILE A 57 -8.27 -14.63 7.98
C ILE A 57 -9.34 -15.22 7.05
N GLY A 58 -8.96 -15.99 6.03
CA GLY A 58 -9.86 -16.65 5.10
C GLY A 58 -10.33 -15.79 3.92
N GLU A 59 -9.72 -14.62 3.71
CA GLU A 59 -10.04 -13.70 2.60
C GLU A 59 -9.21 -14.02 1.35
N LEU A 60 -9.82 -13.82 0.17
CA LEU A 60 -9.15 -14.00 -1.11
C LEU A 60 -8.22 -12.82 -1.39
N VAL A 61 -6.94 -13.11 -1.67
CA VAL A 61 -5.96 -12.07 -1.99
C VAL A 61 -6.37 -11.23 -3.21
N SER A 62 -7.01 -11.85 -4.20
CA SER A 62 -7.49 -11.18 -5.41
C SER A 62 -8.53 -10.09 -5.16
N ASP A 63 -9.24 -10.17 -4.03
CA ASP A 63 -10.33 -9.24 -3.71
C ASP A 63 -9.78 -7.95 -3.09
N HIS A 64 -8.53 -7.97 -2.61
CA HIS A 64 -7.85 -6.84 -1.98
C HIS A 64 -6.64 -6.33 -2.76
N PHE A 65 -6.02 -7.19 -3.57
CA PHE A 65 -4.80 -6.88 -4.33
C PHE A 65 -5.04 -7.12 -5.82
N VAL A 66 -5.15 -6.03 -6.57
CA VAL A 66 -5.17 -6.07 -8.04
C VAL A 66 -3.74 -6.24 -8.56
N GLU A 67 -3.54 -7.09 -9.57
CA GLU A 67 -2.24 -7.21 -10.25
C GLU A 67 -1.81 -5.89 -10.90
N VAL A 68 -0.50 -5.75 -11.15
CA VAL A 68 0.09 -4.51 -11.68
C VAL A 68 -0.55 -4.14 -13.02
N SER A 69 -1.45 -3.16 -13.00
CA SER A 69 -2.11 -2.64 -14.21
C SER A 69 -1.37 -1.45 -14.82
N LYS A 70 -0.56 -0.73 -14.01
CA LYS A 70 0.14 0.49 -14.42
C LYS A 70 1.62 0.18 -14.70
N ILE A 71 1.97 0.13 -15.99
CA ILE A 71 3.37 0.09 -16.43
C ILE A 71 3.96 1.48 -16.16
N ILE A 72 5.04 1.53 -15.37
CA ILE A 72 5.82 2.76 -15.19
C ILE A 72 6.70 2.89 -16.44
N PRO A 73 6.65 4.00 -17.19
CA PRO A 73 7.56 4.21 -18.31
C PRO A 73 8.99 4.13 -17.79
N VAL A 74 9.78 3.21 -18.35
CA VAL A 74 11.23 3.21 -18.14
C VAL A 74 11.75 4.39 -18.96
N THR A 75 12.21 5.44 -18.28
CA THR A 75 12.89 6.59 -18.90
C THR A 75 14.37 6.29 -19.02
#